data_AF-A0A0C9UGN0-F1
#
_entry.id   AF-A0A0C9UGN0-F1
#
_cell.length_a   1.000
_cell.length_b   1.000
_cell.length_c   1.000
_cell.angle_alpha   90.00
_cell.angle_beta   90.00
_cell.angle_gamma   90.00
#
_symmetry.space_group_name_H-M   'P 1'
#
loop_
_entity.id
_entity.type
_entity.pdbx_description
1 polymer ?
#
loop_
_entity_poly.entity_id
_entity_poly.type
_entity_poly.pdbx_seq_one_letter_code
_entity_poly.pdbx_strand_id
1 'polypeptide(L)' 'MPVPSYPPFPDNVHTHRLLIIDHELIKAGDCKEIERLMEAATSLGFWYLKNHGAENEVDAMFDLKAKVMSLPL' A
#
# COMPACT_ATOMS: atom_id res chain seq x y z
N MET A 1 16.42 33.46 -2.82
CA MET A 1 15.55 33.47 -1.62
C MET A 1 16.11 32.46 -0.63
N PRO A 2 16.11 32.72 0.69
CA PRO A 2 16.54 31.72 1.67
C PRO A 2 15.59 30.52 1.63
N VAL A 3 16.13 29.30 1.69
CA VAL A 3 15.33 28.07 1.76
C VAL A 3 14.67 28.03 3.15
N PRO A 4 13.35 27.83 3.27
CA PRO A 4 12.71 27.69 4.57
C PRO A 4 13.32 26.51 5.34
N SER A 5 13.77 26.74 6.58
CA SER A 5 14.18 25.69 7.50
C SER A 5 12.90 25.03 8.06
N TYR A 6 12.56 23.85 7.57
CA TYR A 6 11.48 23.04 8.14
C TYR A 6 11.95 22.34 9.41
N PRO A 7 11.08 22.17 10.42
CA PRO A 7 11.41 21.35 11.58
C PRO A 7 11.67 19.90 11.15
N PRO A 8 12.58 19.17 11.83
CA PRO A 8 12.77 17.75 11.59
C PRO A 8 11.47 16.98 11.88
N PHE A 9 11.31 15.84 11.22
CA PHE A 9 10.20 14.94 11.53
C PHE A 9 10.30 14.48 13.00
N PRO A 10 9.18 14.34 13.74
CA PRO A 10 9.26 13.98 15.15
C PRO A 10 9.70 12.52 15.35
N ASP A 11 10.63 12.28 16.28
CA ASP A 11 11.12 10.93 16.59
C ASP A 11 10.12 10.09 17.42
N ASN A 12 9.09 10.71 17.97
CA ASN A 12 8.12 10.10 18.88
C ASN A 12 6.78 9.71 18.22
N VAL A 13 6.76 9.59 16.88
CA VAL A 13 5.58 9.11 16.16
C VAL A 13 5.52 7.58 16.25
N HIS A 14 4.39 7.05 16.72
CA HIS A 14 4.20 5.60 16.77
C HIS A 14 4.16 5.02 15.35
N THR A 15 4.90 3.95 15.11
CA THR A 15 4.93 3.27 13.82
C THR A 15 4.52 1.81 14.01
N HIS A 16 3.75 1.31 13.06
CA HIS A 16 3.40 -0.11 12.96
C HIS A 16 4.03 -0.70 11.71
N ARG A 17 4.63 -1.88 11.82
CA ARG A 17 5.05 -2.64 10.65
C ARG A 17 3.82 -3.27 10.02
N LEU A 18 3.42 -2.75 8.86
CA LEU A 18 2.34 -3.35 8.07
C LEU A 18 2.77 -4.70 7.52
N LEU A 19 1.85 -5.65 7.57
CA LEU A 19 2.09 -7.00 7.04
C LEU A 19 2.04 -6.98 5.51
N ILE A 20 2.92 -7.75 4.88
CA ILE A 20 2.85 -8.08 3.46
C ILE A 20 2.23 -9.47 3.36
N ILE A 21 1.10 -9.54 2.67
CA ILE A 21 0.27 -10.73 2.47
C ILE A 21 0.38 -11.18 1.01
N ASP A 22 0.57 -12.48 0.79
CA ASP A 22 0.67 -13.09 -0.53
C ASP A 22 -0.69 -13.60 -1.02
N HIS A 23 -1.24 -12.96 -2.05
CA HIS A 23 -2.55 -13.31 -2.60
C HIS A 23 -2.59 -14.72 -3.19
N GLU A 24 -1.53 -15.17 -3.86
CA GLU A 24 -1.52 -16.51 -4.47
C GLU A 24 -1.47 -17.62 -3.43
N LEU A 25 -0.83 -17.39 -2.27
CA LEU A 25 -0.87 -18.34 -1.15
C LEU A 25 -2.27 -18.45 -0.54
N ILE A 26 -2.98 -17.32 -0.41
CA ILE A 26 -4.39 -17.34 0.02
C ILE A 26 -5.23 -18.14 -0.96
N LYS A 27 -5.07 -17.88 -2.25
CA LYS A 27 -5.79 -18.58 -3.32
C LYS A 27 -5.46 -20.08 -3.36
N ALA A 28 -4.23 -20.45 -3.01
CA ALA A 28 -3.80 -21.84 -2.85
C ALA A 28 -4.30 -22.50 -1.55
N GLY A 29 -4.96 -21.76 -0.65
CA GLY A 29 -5.50 -22.27 0.60
C GLY A 29 -4.48 -22.42 1.72
N ASP A 30 -3.35 -21.68 1.67
CA ASP A 30 -2.36 -21.71 2.75
C ASP A 30 -2.96 -21.15 4.05
N CYS A 31 -3.14 -22.04 5.03
CA CYS A 31 -3.77 -21.67 6.30
C CYS A 31 -3.01 -20.57 7.06
N LYS A 32 -1.68 -20.55 6.98
CA LYS A 32 -0.86 -19.56 7.70
C LYS A 32 -1.04 -18.19 7.10
N GLU A 33 -1.08 -18.09 5.77
CA GLU A 33 -1.27 -16.80 5.10
C GLU A 33 -2.69 -16.25 5.32
N ILE A 34 -3.69 -17.14 5.38
CA ILE A 34 -5.07 -16.78 5.74
C ILE A 34 -5.16 -16.26 7.19
N GLU A 35 -4.49 -16.93 8.14
CA GLU A 35 -4.41 -16.46 9.54
C GLU A 35 -3.72 -15.10 9.65
N ARG A 36 -2.61 -14.90 8.92
CA ARG A 36 -1.91 -13.60 8.87
C ARG A 36 -2.78 -12.50 8.29
N LEU A 37 -3.58 -12.79 7.26
CA LEU A 37 -4.55 -11.83 6.72
C LEU A 37 -5.61 -11.48 7.77
N MET A 38 -6.13 -12.46 8.51
CA MET A 38 -7.11 -12.22 9.58
C MET A 38 -6.53 -11.33 10.68
N GLU A 39 -5.30 -11.59 11.12
CA GLU A 39 -4.59 -10.75 12.10
C GLU A 39 -4.42 -9.32 11.58
N ALA A 40 -3.95 -9.15 10.33
CA ALA A 40 -3.76 -7.84 9.71
C ALA A 40 -5.08 -7.06 9.64
N ALA A 41 -6.15 -7.71 9.20
CA ALA A 41 -7.46 -7.10 9.02
C ALA A 41 -8.13 -6.70 10.35
N THR A 42 -7.93 -7.48 11.41
CA THR A 42 -8.63 -7.28 12.70
C THR A 42 -7.84 -6.44 13.70
N SER A 43 -6.50 -6.51 13.68
CA SER A 43 -5.66 -5.84 14.67
C SER A 43 -5.03 -4.54 14.16
N LEU A 44 -4.65 -4.51 12.87
CA LEU A 44 -3.99 -3.34 12.26
C LEU A 44 -4.93 -2.53 11.36
N GLY A 45 -5.86 -3.21 10.69
CA GLY A 45 -6.75 -2.62 9.68
C GLY A 45 -6.04 -2.25 8.37
N PHE A 46 -4.74 -2.54 8.24
CA PHE A 46 -3.92 -2.20 7.08
C PHE A 46 -2.91 -3.32 6.77
N TRP A 47 -2.69 -3.57 5.49
CA TRP A 47 -1.68 -4.49 4.96
C TRP A 47 -1.32 -4.14 3.51
N TYR A 48 -0.20 -4.66 3.04
CA TYR A 48 0.13 -4.72 1.62
C TYR A 48 -0.24 -6.10 1.08
N LEU A 49 -0.86 -6.13 -0.09
CA LEU A 49 -1.12 -7.37 -0.82
C LEU A 49 -0.13 -7.45 -1.99
N LYS A 50 0.56 -8.57 -2.15
CA LYS A 50 1.43 -8.85 -3.29
C LYS A 50 0.90 -10.02 -4.11
N ASN A 51 1.38 -10.16 -5.35
CA ASN A 51 0.97 -11.21 -6.28
C ASN A 51 -0.56 -11.23 -6.53
N HIS A 52 -1.21 -10.06 -6.46
CA HIS A 52 -2.65 -9.96 -6.68
C HIS A 52 -3.02 -9.89 -8.17
N GLY A 53 -2.03 -9.79 -9.06
CA GLY A 53 -2.24 -9.91 -10.51
C GLY A 53 -2.91 -8.69 -11.14
N ALA A 54 -2.78 -7.51 -10.54
CA ALA A 54 -3.38 -6.26 -11.01
C ALA A 54 -2.34 -5.24 -11.48
N GLU A 55 -1.08 -5.67 -11.64
CA GLU A 55 0.05 -4.80 -11.95
C GLU A 55 -0.17 -4.06 -13.28
N ASN A 56 -0.64 -4.77 -14.31
CA ASN A 56 -0.88 -4.18 -15.64
C ASN A 56 -2.03 -3.17 -15.62
N GLU A 57 -3.12 -3.47 -14.90
CA GLU A 57 -4.28 -2.60 -14.76
C GLU A 57 -3.92 -1.33 -13.98
N VAL A 58 -3.09 -1.46 -12.95
CA VAL A 58 -2.59 -0.33 -12.16
C VAL A 58 -1.72 0.57 -13.03
N ASP A 59 -0.78 0.03 -13.80
CA ASP A 59 0.07 0.80 -14.71
C ASP A 59 -0.76 1.58 -15.74
N ALA A 60 -1.72 0.90 -16.38
CA ALA A 60 -2.63 1.55 -17.32
C ALA A 60 -3.49 2.66 -16.67
N MET A 61 -3.93 2.45 -15.43
CA MET A 61 -4.70 3.44 -14.66
C MET A 61 -3.85 4.66 -14.32
N PHE A 62 -2.57 4.49 -13.97
CA PHE A 62 -1.66 5.60 -13.72
C PHE A 62 -1.42 6.45 -14.98
N ASP A 63 -1.23 5.81 -16.13
CA ASP A 63 -1.09 6.50 -17.42
C ASP A 63 -2.35 7.30 -17.77
N LEU A 64 -3.53 6.68 -17.58
CA LEU A 64 -4.80 7.36 -17.81
C LEU A 64 -4.97 8.55 -16.85
N LYS A 65 -4.69 8.35 -15.56
CA LYS A 65 -4.76 9.40 -14.54
C LYS A 65 -3.86 10.58 -14.90
N ALA A 66 -2.63 10.33 -15.37
CA ALA A 66 -1.72 11.37 -15.78
C ALA A 66 -2.31 12.22 -16.93
N LYS A 67 -2.92 11.58 -17.93
CA LYS A 67 -3.61 12.27 -19.03
C LYS A 67 -4.79 13.10 -18.51
N VAL A 68 -5.60 12.56 -17.61
CA VAL A 68 -6.76 13.28 -17.04
C VAL A 68 -6.32 14.52 -16.25
N MET A 69 -5.29 14.39 -15.41
CA MET A 69 -4.77 15.49 -14.60
C MET A 69 -4.09 16.58 -15.43
N SER A 70 -3.79 16.32 -16.71
CA SER A 70 -3.22 17.29 -17.64
C SER A 70 -4.26 18.12 -18.40
N LEU A 71 -5.56 17.81 -18.23
CA LEU A 71 -6.63 18.56 -18.88
C LEU A 71 -6.73 19.99 -18.31
N PRO A 72 -7.11 20.99 -19.13
CA PRO A 72 -7.42 22.33 -18.63
C PRO A 72 -8.57 22.32 -17.62
N LEU A 73 -8.51 23.22 -16.63
CA LEU A 73 -9.58 23.46 -15.67
C LEU A 73 -10.77 24.21 -16.28
#